data_AF-A0A1B1U6X2-F1
#
_entry.id   AF-A0A1B1U6X2-F1
#
_cell.length_a   1.000
_cell.length_b   1.000
_cell.length_c   1.000
_cell.angle_alpha   90.00
_cell.angle_beta   90.00
_cell.angle_gamma   90.00
#
_symmetry.space_group_name_H-M   'P 1'
#
loop_
_entity.id
_entity.type
_entity.pdbx_description
1 polymer ?
#
loop_
_entity_poly.entity_id
_entity_poly.type
_entity_poly.pdbx_seq_one_letter_code
_entity_poly.pdbx_strand_id
1 'polypeptide(L)'
;MEKTSISIFQKHLGSLEATEQINQDFIRNTHNINEAIGALQVIDLTLKKCLSLGEDSQAMLELICNATFMGTAIFDQDIQVCLSSQSRQIAIRCIADTLTNNHPATLNKFLSQKREEIAEFLDWLMDLMQIDDIPSTQTSYQQSMTLSKNY
;
A
#
# COMPACT_ATOMS: atom_id res chain seq x y z
N MET A 1 -9.19 -47.29 14.66
CA MET A 1 -8.01 -46.40 14.64
C MET A 1 -7.82 -45.97 13.19
N GLU A 2 -7.82 -44.72 12.75
CA GLU A 2 -7.98 -43.38 13.31
C GLU A 2 -8.40 -42.53 12.08
N LYS A 3 -9.67 -42.11 11.97
CA LYS A 3 -10.14 -41.22 10.88
C LYS A 3 -11.15 -40.17 11.35
N THR A 4 -11.25 -39.92 12.66
CA THR A 4 -12.35 -39.13 13.22
C THR A 4 -11.90 -37.79 13.78
N SER A 5 -10.60 -37.53 13.94
CA SER A 5 -10.13 -36.32 14.62
C SER A 5 -9.96 -35.10 13.72
N ILE A 6 -9.84 -35.26 12.39
CA ILE A 6 -9.61 -34.13 11.47
C ILE A 6 -10.90 -33.43 11.03
N SER A 7 -12.03 -34.15 10.88
CA SER A 7 -13.28 -33.52 10.40
C SER A 7 -14.01 -32.70 11.49
N ILE A 8 -13.65 -32.88 12.76
CA ILE A 8 -14.21 -32.11 13.87
C ILE A 8 -13.58 -30.71 13.94
N PHE A 9 -12.29 -30.58 13.61
CA PHE A 9 -11.63 -29.26 13.53
C PHE A 9 -12.13 -28.42 12.34
N GLN A 10 -12.57 -29.05 11.26
CA GLN A 10 -13.16 -28.34 10.10
C GLN A 10 -14.55 -27.74 10.37
N LYS A 11 -15.29 -28.21 11.38
CA LYS A 11 -16.63 -27.66 11.70
C LYS A 11 -16.60 -26.46 12.65
N HIS A 12 -15.51 -26.25 13.39
CA HIS A 12 -15.31 -25.05 14.22
C HIS A 12 -14.55 -23.94 13.49
N LEU A 13 -13.83 -24.26 12.43
CA LEU A 13 -13.32 -23.29 11.46
C LEU A 13 -14.41 -23.00 10.44
N GLY A 14 -15.46 -22.32 10.91
CA GLY A 14 -16.59 -21.90 10.10
C GLY A 14 -16.11 -21.31 8.77
N SER A 15 -16.66 -21.87 7.69
CA SER A 15 -16.68 -21.37 6.33
C SER A 15 -15.48 -20.53 5.88
N LEU A 16 -14.62 -21.15 5.08
CA LEU A 16 -13.61 -20.48 4.23
C LEU A 16 -14.21 -19.47 3.23
N GLU A 17 -15.53 -19.29 3.20
CA GLU A 17 -16.23 -18.22 2.45
C GLU A 17 -16.35 -16.91 3.26
N ALA A 18 -15.96 -16.88 4.54
CA ALA A 18 -15.94 -15.66 5.35
C ALA A 18 -14.59 -14.91 5.31
N THR A 19 -13.57 -15.47 4.63
CA THR A 19 -12.23 -14.88 4.59
C THR A 19 -12.10 -13.65 3.67
N GLU A 20 -13.14 -13.30 2.91
CA GLU A 20 -13.22 -12.03 2.17
C GLU A 20 -13.76 -10.85 3.02
N GLN A 21 -14.19 -11.11 4.25
CA GLN A 21 -14.84 -10.13 5.14
C GLN A 21 -14.13 -9.90 6.47
N ILE A 22 -12.95 -10.46 6.69
CA ILE A 22 -12.16 -10.20 7.89
C ILE A 22 -11.23 -9.01 7.61
N ASN A 23 -11.65 -7.83 8.10
CA ASN A 23 -11.00 -6.50 8.09
C ASN A 23 -11.19 -5.61 6.85
N GLN A 24 -12.41 -5.46 6.33
CA GLN A 24 -12.73 -4.34 5.42
C GLN A 24 -12.76 -2.96 6.09
N ASP A 25 -12.76 -2.89 7.43
CA ASP A 25 -12.97 -1.62 8.15
C ASP A 25 -11.69 -0.79 8.42
N PHE A 26 -10.48 -1.27 8.06
CA PHE A 26 -9.26 -0.48 8.27
C PHE A 26 -8.12 -0.75 7.29
N ILE A 27 -8.39 -1.41 6.18
CA ILE A 27 -7.44 -1.48 5.07
C ILE A 27 -7.90 -0.40 4.11
N ARG A 28 -7.10 0.67 3.95
CA ARG A 28 -7.25 1.52 2.77
C ARG A 28 -6.84 0.62 1.61
N ASN A 29 -7.82 -0.15 1.11
CA ASN A 29 -7.70 -0.94 -0.10
C ASN A 29 -7.48 0.13 -1.14
N THR A 30 -6.21 0.44 -1.42
CA THR A 30 -5.85 1.36 -2.49
C THR A 30 -6.45 0.70 -3.72
N HIS A 31 -7.60 1.21 -4.15
CA HIS A 31 -8.36 0.59 -5.25
C HIS A 31 -7.56 0.71 -6.57
N ASN A 32 -6.42 1.41 -6.51
CA ASN A 32 -5.55 1.73 -7.61
C ASN A 32 -4.10 1.76 -7.11
N ILE A 33 -3.20 1.06 -7.79
CA ILE A 33 -1.75 1.07 -7.55
C ILE A 33 -1.21 2.52 -7.51
N ASN A 34 -1.80 3.42 -8.30
CA ASN A 34 -1.43 4.83 -8.33
C ASN A 34 -1.68 5.54 -6.99
N GLU A 35 -2.71 5.14 -6.24
CA GLU A 35 -2.98 5.69 -4.91
C GLU A 35 -1.93 5.22 -3.91
N ALA A 36 -1.53 3.96 -3.99
CA ALA A 36 -0.45 3.42 -3.14
C ALA A 36 0.88 4.11 -3.45
N ILE A 37 1.25 4.24 -4.73
CA ILE A 37 2.45 4.97 -5.14
C ILE A 37 2.40 6.42 -4.64
N GLY A 38 1.27 7.11 -4.86
CA GLY A 38 1.09 8.49 -4.39
C GLY A 38 1.20 8.64 -2.88
N ALA A 39 0.59 7.72 -2.12
CA ALA A 39 0.70 7.68 -0.67
C ALA A 39 2.16 7.49 -0.23
N LEU A 40 2.84 6.46 -0.76
CA LEU A 40 4.25 6.17 -0.45
C LEU A 40 5.18 7.33 -0.78
N GLN A 41 4.95 8.03 -1.89
CA GLN A 41 5.70 9.23 -2.26
C GLN A 41 5.49 10.39 -1.28
N VAL A 42 4.26 10.61 -0.79
CA VAL A 42 3.98 11.63 0.23
C VAL A 42 4.67 11.29 1.55
N ILE A 43 4.68 10.01 1.94
CA ILE A 43 5.41 9.56 3.12
C ILE A 43 6.91 9.81 2.95
N ASP A 44 7.54 9.33 1.86
CA ASP A 44 8.98 9.51 1.63
C ASP A 44 9.37 10.99 1.65
N LEU A 45 8.59 11.84 0.98
CA LEU A 45 8.84 13.27 0.96
C LEU A 45 8.77 13.87 2.37
N THR A 46 7.81 13.43 3.19
CA THR A 46 7.68 13.91 4.57
C THR A 46 8.87 13.46 5.42
N LEU A 47 9.28 12.19 5.34
CA LEU A 47 10.45 11.68 6.05
C LEU A 47 11.74 12.38 5.62
N LYS A 48 11.87 12.68 4.32
CA LYS A 48 13.00 13.46 3.78
C LYS A 48 13.04 14.88 4.35
N LYS A 49 11.89 15.53 4.50
CA LYS A 49 11.80 16.84 5.16
C LYS A 49 12.17 16.73 6.64
N CYS A 50 11.71 15.70 7.35
CA CYS A 50 12.11 15.47 8.74
C CYS A 50 13.64 15.35 8.88
N LEU A 51 14.30 14.56 8.03
CA LEU A 51 15.77 14.45 8.02
C LEU A 51 16.48 15.80 7.79
N SER A 52 15.87 16.71 7.03
CA SER A 52 16.44 18.05 6.78
C SER A 52 16.28 19.02 7.96
N LEU A 53 15.36 18.76 8.89
CA LEU A 53 15.12 19.57 10.08
C LEU A 53 16.11 19.29 11.22
N GLY A 54 16.95 18.25 11.11
CA GLY A 54 18.02 17.97 12.07
C GLY A 54 17.51 17.48 13.41
N GLU A 55 17.55 18.32 14.45
CA GLU A 55 17.16 17.94 15.83
C GLU A 55 15.87 18.63 16.29
N ASP A 56 15.19 19.39 15.41
CA ASP A 56 13.94 20.06 15.75
C ASP A 56 12.76 19.07 15.77
N SER A 57 12.63 18.36 16.90
CA SER A 57 11.60 17.35 17.12
C SER A 57 10.18 17.93 17.04
N GLN A 58 9.99 19.20 17.42
CA GLN A 58 8.68 19.84 17.37
C GLN A 58 8.25 20.12 15.93
N ALA A 59 9.15 20.65 15.09
CA ALA A 59 8.87 20.87 13.67
C ALA A 59 8.66 19.53 12.92
N MET A 60 9.39 18.48 13.29
CA MET A 60 9.17 17.14 12.72
C MET A 60 7.80 16.56 13.09
N LEU A 61 7.41 16.66 14.37
CA LEU A 61 6.09 16.24 14.83
C LEU A 61 4.97 16.96 14.06
N GLU A 62 5.10 18.28 13.89
CA GLU A 62 4.13 19.07 13.14
C GLU A 62 4.03 18.61 11.67
N LEU A 63 5.16 18.35 11.01
CA LEU A 63 5.17 17.81 9.64
C LEU A 63 4.45 16.47 9.54
N ILE A 64 4.70 15.56 10.48
CA ILE A 64 4.11 14.22 10.47
C ILE A 64 2.61 14.29 10.76
N CYS A 65 2.19 15.05 11.77
CA CYS A 65 0.79 15.20 12.13
C CYS A 65 -0.04 15.86 11.03
N ASN A 66 0.56 16.77 10.24
CA ASN A 66 -0.11 17.46 9.14
C ASN A 66 0.00 16.74 7.79
N ALA A 67 0.77 15.65 7.71
CA ALA A 67 0.91 14.91 6.46
C ALA A 67 -0.37 14.16 6.14
N THR A 68 -0.99 14.56 5.04
CA THR A 68 -2.24 13.96 4.55
C THR A 68 -2.11 13.58 3.09
N PHE A 69 -2.84 12.54 2.70
CA PHE A 69 -3.01 12.14 1.31
C PHE A 69 -4.49 11.90 1.03
N MET A 70 -5.01 12.65 0.05
CA MET A 70 -6.43 12.71 -0.27
C MET A 70 -7.30 13.01 0.98
N GLY A 71 -6.92 14.05 1.72
CA GLY A 71 -7.67 14.54 2.89
C GLY A 71 -7.60 13.64 4.13
N THR A 72 -6.82 12.55 4.10
CA THR A 72 -6.69 11.60 5.20
C THR A 72 -5.26 11.60 5.74
N ALA A 73 -5.08 11.56 7.06
CA ALA A 73 -3.77 11.40 7.68
C ALA A 73 -3.06 10.15 7.13
N ILE A 74 -1.77 10.23 6.84
CA ILE A 74 -1.07 9.13 6.14
C ILE A 74 -0.20 8.26 7.05
N PHE A 75 0.24 8.82 8.18
CA PHE A 75 0.98 8.07 9.20
C PHE A 75 0.05 7.26 10.10
N ASP A 76 0.60 6.23 10.75
CA ASP A 76 -0.16 5.28 11.57
C ASP A 76 -1.29 4.55 10.81
N GLN A 77 -1.23 4.56 9.47
CA GLN A 77 -2.11 3.81 8.59
C GLN A 77 -1.37 2.65 7.93
N ASP A 78 -2.11 1.57 7.69
CA ASP A 78 -1.65 0.44 6.90
C ASP A 78 -1.89 0.71 5.41
N ILE A 79 -0.82 0.72 4.62
CA ILE A 79 -0.87 0.75 3.17
C ILE A 79 -0.66 -0.68 2.68
N GLN A 80 -1.71 -1.28 2.14
CA GLN A 80 -1.66 -2.61 1.55
C GLN A 80 -1.87 -2.53 0.04
N VAL A 81 -1.03 -3.23 -0.70
CA VAL A 81 -1.18 -3.42 -2.14
C VAL A 81 -1.28 -4.91 -2.45
N CYS A 82 -2.29 -5.27 -3.24
CA CYS A 82 -2.51 -6.61 -3.75
C CYS A 82 -2.44 -6.58 -5.28
N LEU A 83 -1.44 -7.23 -5.88
CA LEU A 83 -1.22 -7.27 -7.33
C LEU A 83 -0.75 -8.66 -7.74
N SER A 84 -1.37 -9.23 -8.79
CA SER A 84 -0.95 -10.49 -9.44
C SER A 84 -0.63 -11.63 -8.47
N SER A 85 -1.55 -11.89 -7.54
CA SER A 85 -1.48 -12.92 -6.49
C SER A 85 -0.47 -12.64 -5.36
N GLN A 86 0.20 -11.50 -5.39
CA GLN A 86 1.10 -11.05 -4.33
C GLN A 86 0.45 -9.93 -3.53
N SER A 87 0.75 -9.89 -2.23
CA SER A 87 0.33 -8.80 -1.36
C SER A 87 1.50 -8.34 -0.52
N ARG A 88 1.71 -7.03 -0.44
CA ARG A 88 2.68 -6.41 0.47
C ARG A 88 1.99 -5.29 1.25
N GLN A 89 2.39 -5.13 2.49
CA GLN A 89 1.88 -4.10 3.38
C GLN A 89 3.04 -3.33 3.99
N ILE A 90 2.86 -2.03 4.15
CA ILE A 90 3.79 -1.15 4.84
C ILE A 90 3.00 -0.20 5.72
N ALA A 91 3.53 0.05 6.92
CA ALA A 91 3.01 1.02 7.84
C ALA A 91 4.17 1.70 8.55
N ILE A 92 4.02 3.00 8.76
CA ILE A 92 4.97 3.77 9.57
C ILE A 92 4.23 4.24 10.80
N ARG A 93 4.47 3.52 11.88
CA ARG A 93 3.81 3.70 13.17
C ARG A 93 4.71 4.39 14.17
N CYS A 94 4.11 4.98 15.19
CA CYS A 94 4.79 5.40 16.42
C CYS A 94 5.94 6.39 16.17
N ILE A 95 5.85 7.23 15.13
CA ILE A 95 6.91 8.22 14.89
C ILE A 95 6.94 9.26 16.01
N ALA A 96 5.79 9.64 16.55
CA ALA A 96 5.71 10.58 17.67
C ALA A 96 6.44 10.08 18.93
N ASP A 97 6.24 8.80 19.29
CA ASP A 97 6.94 8.16 20.40
C ASP A 97 8.45 8.08 20.13
N THR A 98 8.81 7.82 18.87
CA THR A 98 10.20 7.74 18.42
C THR A 98 10.89 9.10 18.48
N LEU A 99 10.19 10.18 18.15
CA LEU A 99 10.67 11.57 18.19
C LEU A 99 10.91 12.09 19.61
N THR A 100 10.09 11.66 20.56
CA THR A 100 10.11 12.22 21.92
C THR A 100 11.14 11.53 22.83
N ASN A 101 11.43 10.25 22.57
CA ASN A 101 12.17 9.40 23.52
C ASN A 101 13.57 8.96 23.05
N ASN A 102 13.99 9.33 21.84
CA ASN A 102 15.24 8.83 21.27
C ASN A 102 16.28 9.92 21.02
N HIS A 103 17.55 9.52 21.09
CA HIS A 103 18.68 10.35 20.67
C HIS A 103 18.56 10.70 19.17
N PRO A 104 18.93 11.92 18.73
CA PRO A 104 18.80 12.37 17.34
C PRO A 104 19.41 11.42 16.30
N ALA A 105 20.57 10.83 16.60
CA ALA A 105 21.19 9.82 15.75
C ALA A 105 20.32 8.56 15.53
N THR A 106 19.61 8.11 16.57
CA THR A 106 18.69 6.97 16.49
C THR A 106 17.47 7.32 15.65
N LEU A 107 16.95 8.53 15.80
CA LEU A 107 15.86 9.04 14.98
C LEU A 107 16.23 9.11 13.50
N ASN A 108 17.39 9.71 13.17
CA ASN A 108 17.85 9.80 11.79
C ASN A 108 18.05 8.43 11.15
N LYS A 109 18.54 7.45 11.93
CA LYS A 109 18.65 6.07 11.50
C LYS A 109 17.27 5.46 11.23
N PHE A 110 16.32 5.64 12.14
CA PHE A 110 14.94 5.16 11.96
C PHE A 110 14.28 5.76 10.71
N LEU A 111 14.33 7.08 10.55
CA LEU A 111 13.78 7.76 9.39
C LEU A 111 14.43 7.28 8.09
N SER A 112 15.75 7.09 8.07
CA SER A 112 16.47 6.59 6.90
C SER A 112 16.08 5.16 6.54
N GLN A 113 15.98 4.27 7.53
CA GLN A 113 15.54 2.88 7.34
C GLN A 113 14.12 2.82 6.78
N LYS A 114 13.22 3.69 7.27
CA LYS A 114 11.86 3.75 6.76
C LYS A 114 11.77 4.27 5.33
N ARG A 115 12.65 5.19 4.92
CA ARG A 115 12.75 5.62 3.52
C ARG A 115 13.28 4.51 2.60
N GLU A 116 14.23 3.72 3.09
CA GLU A 116 14.73 2.54 2.37
C GLU A 116 13.63 1.49 2.19
N GLU A 117 12.85 1.19 3.23
CA GLU A 117 11.69 0.29 3.16
C GLU A 117 10.65 0.77 2.13
N ILE A 118 10.39 2.07 2.04
CA ILE A 118 9.51 2.65 1.01
C ILE A 118 10.11 2.48 -0.39
N ALA A 119 11.41 2.73 -0.56
CA ALA A 119 12.08 2.58 -1.85
C ALA A 119 11.97 1.14 -2.36
N GLU A 120 12.27 0.16 -1.50
CA GLU A 120 12.12 -1.26 -1.83
C GLU A 120 10.66 -1.65 -2.13
N PHE A 121 9.69 -0.99 -1.49
CA PHE A 121 8.28 -1.20 -1.78
C PHE A 121 7.91 -0.68 -3.17
N LEU A 122 8.38 0.53 -3.51
CA LEU A 122 8.14 1.12 -4.83
C LEU A 122 8.83 0.34 -5.94
N ASP A 123 10.06 -0.12 -5.73
CA ASP A 123 10.77 -0.97 -6.70
C ASP A 123 10.00 -2.28 -6.95
N TRP A 124 9.53 -2.93 -5.89
CA TRP A 124 8.69 -4.13 -5.99
C TRP A 124 7.39 -3.87 -6.77
N LEU A 125 6.73 -2.72 -6.57
CA LEU A 125 5.55 -2.34 -7.34
C LEU A 125 5.87 -2.15 -8.82
N MET A 126 6.98 -1.48 -9.14
CA MET A 126 7.40 -1.21 -10.51
C MET A 126 7.79 -2.50 -11.24
N ASP A 127 8.41 -3.45 -10.56
CA ASP A 127 8.76 -4.75 -11.12
C ASP A 127 7.51 -5.57 -11.43
N LEU A 128 6.52 -5.58 -10.52
CA LEU A 128 5.25 -6.28 -10.77
C LEU A 128 4.46 -5.65 -11.92
N MET A 129 4.42 -4.33 -12.00
CA MET A 129 3.75 -3.63 -13.10
C MET A 129 4.39 -3.91 -14.47
N GLN A 130 5.70 -4.17 -14.53
CA GLN A 130 6.38 -4.58 -15.77
C GLN A 130 6.07 -6.03 -16.18
N ILE A 131 5.70 -6.88 -15.23
CA ILE A 131 5.34 -8.28 -15.49
C ILE A 131 3.90 -8.39 -16.03
N ASP A 132 3.01 -7.45 -15.68
CA ASP A 132 1.60 -7.41 -16.11
C ASP A 132 1.37 -6.83 -17.53
N ASP A 133 2.42 -6.64 -18.34
CA ASP A 133 2.28 -6.37 -19.78
C ASP A 133 1.73 -7.61 -20.52
N ILE A 134 0.40 -7.80 -20.47
CA ILE A 134 -0.37 -8.77 -21.26
C ILE A 134 -0.58 -8.22 -22.69
N PRO A 135 -0.47 -9.07 -23.74
CA PRO A 135 -0.34 -8.69 -25.14
C PRO A 135 -1.43 -7.76 -25.65
N SER A 136 -1.00 -6.75 -26.40
CA SER A 136 -1.83 -5.88 -27.22
C SER A 136 -2.91 -6.67 -27.97
N THR A 137 -4.15 -6.57 -27.51
CA THR A 137 -5.32 -6.94 -28.30
C THR A 137 -5.43 -5.91 -29.43
N GLN A 138 -4.94 -6.29 -30.61
CA GLN A 138 -5.25 -5.60 -31.85
C GLN A 138 -6.77 -5.57 -32.00
N THR A 139 -7.37 -4.43 -31.66
CA THR A 139 -8.77 -4.14 -31.98
C THR A 139 -8.79 -3.76 -33.46
N SER A 140 -9.01 -4.74 -34.32
CA SER A 140 -9.29 -4.51 -35.74
C SER A 140 -10.68 -3.90 -35.87
N TYR A 141 -10.73 -2.57 -35.98
CA TYR A 141 -11.89 -1.87 -36.51
C TYR A 141 -12.05 -2.23 -37.99
N GLN A 142 -12.80 -3.29 -38.31
CA GLN A 142 -13.40 -3.41 -39.63
C GLN A 142 -14.72 -2.65 -39.65
N GLN A 143 -14.64 -1.44 -40.21
CA GLN A 143 -15.80 -0.71 -40.71
C GLN A 143 -16.55 -1.57 -41.73
N SER A 144 -17.77 -2.01 -41.40
CA SER A 144 -18.77 -2.39 -42.40
C SER A 144 -19.83 -1.29 -42.45
N MET A 145 -19.58 -0.28 -43.27
CA MET A 145 -20.66 0.56 -43.81
C MET A 145 -21.48 -0.29 -44.77
N THR A 146 -22.68 -0.71 -44.36
CA THR A 146 -23.73 -1.07 -45.31
C THR A 146 -24.62 0.14 -45.50
N LEU A 147 -24.33 0.89 -46.58
CA LEU A 147 -25.22 1.89 -47.16
C LEU A 147 -26.54 1.21 -47.55
N SER A 148 -27.60 1.49 -46.79
CA SER A 148 -28.98 1.25 -47.21
C SER A 148 -29.30 2.25 -48.32
N LYS A 149 -29.36 1.78 -49.57
CA LYS A 149 -30.02 2.49 -50.66
C LYS A 149 -31.39 1.84 -50.86
N ASN A 150 -32.41 2.51 -50.33
CA ASN A 150 -33.76 2.45 -50.88
C ASN A 150 -33.70 3.02 -52.30
N TYR A 151 -34.09 2.24 -53.30
CA TYR A 151 -34.93 2.62 -54.45
C TYR A 151 -35.33 1.35 -55.20
#